data_AF-A0A2X3J977-F1
#
_entry.id   AF-A0A2X3J977-F1
#
_cell.length_a   1.000
_cell.length_b   1.000
_cell.length_c   1.000
_cell.angle_alpha   90.00
_cell.angle_beta   90.00
_cell.angle_gamma   90.00
#
_symmetry.space_group_name_H-M   'P 1'
#
loop_
_entity.id
_entity.type
_entity.pdbx_description
1 polymer ?
#
loop_
_entity_poly.entity_id
_entity_poly.type
_entity_poly.pdbx_seq_one_letter_code
_entity_poly.pdbx_strand_id
1 'polypeptide(L)' 'MVLRLDQDGRPYNEGEQVVIGGNERYVSVCRKHYKEALIKGSLQEMQGS' A
#
# COMPACT_ATOMS: atom_id res chain seq x y z
N MET A 1 3.21 9.99 1.40
CA MET A 1 3.26 9.08 0.23
C MET A 1 1.98 8.26 0.23
N VAL A 2 1.54 7.78 -0.93
CA VAL A 2 0.32 6.97 -1.05
C VAL A 2 0.72 5.56 -1.46
N LEU A 3 0.42 4.57 -0.61
CA LEU A 3 0.64 3.16 -0.89
C LEU A 3 -0.61 2.57 -1.55
N ARG A 4 -0.40 1.73 -2.58
CA ARG A 4 -1.46 0.98 -3.26
C ARG A 4 -1.50 -0.45 -2.73
N LEU A 5 -2.71 -0.91 -2.41
CA LEU A 5 -2.99 -2.25 -1.91
C LEU A 5 -3.84 -3.05 -2.89
N ASP A 6 -3.51 -4.33 -3.04
CA ASP A 6 -4.33 -5.27 -3.81
C ASP A 6 -5.56 -5.71 -2.99
N GLN A 7 -6.31 -6.68 -3.52
CA GLN A 7 -7.52 -7.19 -2.88
C GLN A 7 -7.23 -7.95 -1.57
N ASP A 8 -6.00 -8.43 -1.39
CA ASP A 8 -5.52 -9.13 -0.20
C ASP A 8 -4.82 -8.18 0.80
N GLY A 9 -4.82 -6.86 0.52
CA GLY A 9 -4.17 -5.85 1.36
C GLY A 9 -2.65 -5.83 1.22
N ARG A 10 -2.08 -6.41 0.17
CA ARG A 10 -0.63 -6.43 -0.07
C ARG A 10 -0.19 -5.20 -0.87
N PRO A 11 0.95 -4.58 -0.51
CA PRO A 11 1.53 -3.49 -1.27
C PRO A 11 1.95 -3.99 -2.66
N TYR A 12 1.45 -3.33 -3.71
CA TYR A 12 1.86 -3.64 -5.07
C TYR A 12 2.27 -2.35 -5.80
N ASN A 13 3.33 -2.45 -6.60
CA ASN A 13 3.85 -1.36 -7.44
C ASN A 13 3.63 -1.61 -8.94
N GLU A 14 2.97 -2.71 -9.31
CA GLU A 14 2.76 -3.17 -10.69
C GLU A 14 1.29 -3.09 -11.10
N GLY A 15 0.94 -2.34 -12.16
CA GLY A 15 -0.44 -2.31 -12.68
C GLY A 15 -0.78 -1.04 -13.45
N GLU A 16 -1.93 -1.06 -14.15
CA GLU A 16 -2.41 0.09 -14.94
C GLU A 16 -2.53 1.36 -14.08
N GLN A 17 -2.09 2.48 -14.66
CA GLN A 17 -1.98 3.77 -13.99
C GLN A 17 -3.34 4.36 -13.58
N VAL A 18 -4.45 3.84 -14.12
CA VAL A 18 -5.82 4.31 -13.88
C VAL A 18 -6.73 3.13 -13.56
N VAL A 19 -6.95 2.86 -12.28
CA VAL A 19 -7.97 1.90 -11.82
C VAL A 19 -9.22 2.71 -11.43
N ILE A 20 -10.27 2.65 -12.24
CA ILE A 20 -11.57 3.25 -11.92
C ILE A 20 -12.32 2.27 -10.99
N GLY A 21 -12.14 2.44 -9.69
CA GLY A 21 -12.83 1.65 -8.66
C GLY A 21 -12.03 1.48 -7.38
N GLY A 22 -12.63 1.94 -6.27
CA GLY A 22 -12.24 1.61 -4.89
C GLY A 22 -11.27 2.60 -4.22
N ASN A 23 -11.82 3.55 -3.46
CA ASN A 23 -11.05 4.34 -2.47
C ASN A 23 -10.40 3.47 -1.38
N GLU A 24 -10.77 2.20 -1.30
CA GLU A 24 -10.33 1.21 -0.31
C GLU A 24 -8.92 0.66 -0.58
N ARG A 25 -8.29 1.05 -1.70
CA ARG A 25 -6.98 0.54 -2.15
C ARG A 25 -5.79 1.46 -1.86
N TYR A 26 -6.03 2.60 -1.20
CA TYR A 26 -5.02 3.63 -1.01
C TYR A 26 -4.85 3.99 0.46
N VAL A 27 -3.61 3.89 0.97
CA VAL A 27 -3.29 4.26 2.35
C VAL A 27 -2.23 5.36 2.35
N SER A 28 -2.52 6.43 3.09
CA SER A 28 -1.57 7.52 3.32
C SER A 28 -0.53 7.10 4.35
N VAL A 29 0.75 7.13 3.95
CA VAL A 29 1.88 6.72 4.79
C VAL A 29 3.05 7.70 4.70
N CYS A 30 3.92 7.72 5.72
CA CYS A 30 5.17 8.46 5.66
C CYS A 30 6.19 7.77 4.73
N ARG A 31 7.29 8.45 4.37
CA ARG A 31 8.32 7.89 3.47
C ARG A 31 8.95 6.60 4.00
N LYS A 32 9.15 6.50 5.32
CA LYS A 32 9.73 5.32 5.98
C LYS A 32 8.82 4.10 5.78
N HIS A 33 7.55 4.23 6.15
CA HIS A 33 6.57 3.16 6.04
C HIS A 33 6.26 2.81 4.57
N TYR A 34 6.32 3.76 3.63
CA TYR A 34 6.22 3.39 2.22
C TYR A 34 7.32 2.39 1.80
N LYS A 35 8.57 2.66 2.17
CA LYS A 35 9.70 1.80 1.82
C LYS A 35 9.66 0.45 2.54
N GLU A 36 9.34 0.45 3.82
CA GLU A 36 9.22 -0.79 4.60
C GLU A 36 8.08 -1.68 4.08
N ALA A 37 6.94 -1.11 3.65
CA ALA A 37 5.83 -1.87 3.07
C ALA A 37 6.25 -2.58 1.79
N LEU A 38 6.96 -1.88 0.90
CA LEU A 38 7.46 -2.45 -0.35
C LEU A 38 8.50 -3.56 -0.14
N ILE A 39 9.28 -3.49 0.94
CA ILE A 39 10.27 -4.53 1.27
C ILE A 39 9.61 -5.75 1.91
N LYS A 40 8.66 -5.53 2.83
CA LYS A 40 8.01 -6.59 3.61
C LYS A 40 6.80 -7.22 2.93
N GLY A 41 6.17 -6.53 1.99
CA GLY A 41 4.95 -6.99 1.32
C GLY A 41 3.71 -7.02 2.22
N SER A 42 3.71 -6.29 3.33
CA SER A 42 2.56 -6.22 4.26
C SER A 42 2.40 -4.83 4.89
N LEU A 43 1.15 -4.36 4.95
CA LEU A 43 0.75 -3.12 5.65
C LEU A 43 0.51 -3.33 7.16
N GLN A 44 0.16 -4.56 7.57
CA GLN A 44 -0.30 -4.86 8.94
C GLN A 44 0.79 -4.68 10.00
N GLU A 45 2.07 -4.72 9.62
CA GLU A 45 3.19 -4.53 10.54
C GLU A 45 3.59 -3.05 10.74
N MET A 46 2.88 -2.12 10.11
CA MET A 46 3.23 -0.69 10.11
C MET A 46 2.38 0.15 11.06
N GLN A 47 1.22 -0.38 11.45
CA GLN A 47 0.43 0.13 12.56
C GLN A 47 0.91 -0.61 13.79
N GLY A 48 1.97 -0.09 14.42
CA GLY A 48 2.38 -0.57 15.73
C GLY A 48 1.19 -0.57 16.71
N SER A 49 1.20 -1.57 17.58
CA SER A 49 0.30 -1.85 18.71
C SER A 49 -0.46 -0.67 19.31
#